data_AF-A0A838VEZ3-F1
#
_entry.id   AF-A0A838VEZ3-F1
#
_cell.length_a   1.000
_cell.length_b   1.000
_cell.length_c   1.000
_cell.angle_alpha   90.00
_cell.angle_beta   90.00
_cell.angle_gamma   90.00
#
_symmetry.space_group_name_H-M   'P 1'
#
loop_
_entity.id
_entity.type
_entity.pdbx_description
1 polymer ?
#
loop_
_entity_poly.entity_id
_entity_poly.type
_entity_poly.pdbx_seq_one_letter_code
_entity_poly.pdbx_strand_id
1 'polypeptide(L)'
;LHQATERLYICFLLVQTLYFPRSHNIKFLRSLAEDEEPRLINAWPRATRLDRSRFEQLKRAYVEARYSATYSITADDLDAIAVAIERLSECVRLVCEERLTTLRRAAEI
;
A
#
# COMPACT_ATOMS: atom_id res chain seq x y z
N LEU A 1 -6.56 -4.79 7.43
CA LEU A 1 -5.23 -4.59 6.82
C LEU A 1 -5.28 -4.51 5.30
N HIS A 2 -5.69 -5.56 4.55
CA HIS A 2 -5.71 -5.52 3.06
C HIS A 2 -6.46 -4.29 2.52
N GLN A 3 -7.68 -4.08 3.01
CA GLN A 3 -8.56 -2.98 2.63
C GLN A 3 -7.98 -1.59 2.94
N ALA A 4 -7.11 -1.47 3.94
CA ALA A 4 -6.40 -0.23 4.25
C ALA A 4 -5.25 0.01 3.26
N THR A 5 -4.45 -1.03 2.99
CA THR A 5 -3.38 -0.99 2.00
C THR A 5 -3.88 -0.61 0.61
N GLU A 6 -4.99 -1.21 0.19
CA GLU A 6 -5.66 -0.88 -1.08
C GLU A 6 -6.05 0.60 -1.15
N ARG A 7 -6.72 1.11 -0.12
CA ARG A 7 -7.13 2.53 -0.03
C ARG A 7 -5.94 3.49 -0.03
N LEU A 8 -4.84 3.13 0.61
CA LEU A 8 -3.62 3.95 0.64
C LEU A 8 -3.02 4.10 -0.77
N TYR A 9 -2.89 3.00 -1.52
CA TYR A 9 -2.40 3.09 -2.91
C TYR A 9 -3.36 3.83 -3.83
N ILE A 10 -4.67 3.61 -3.69
CA ILE A 10 -5.67 4.35 -4.47
C ILE A 10 -5.58 5.85 -4.18
N CYS A 11 -5.51 6.23 -2.90
CA CYS A 11 -5.35 7.64 -2.49
C CYS A 11 -4.11 8.27 -3.11
N PHE A 12 -2.96 7.60 -2.99
CA PHE A 12 -1.70 8.05 -3.60
C PHE A 12 -1.84 8.25 -5.12
N LEU A 13 -2.32 7.24 -5.85
CA LEU A 13 -2.43 7.30 -7.31
C LEU A 13 -3.37 8.42 -7.77
N LEU A 14 -4.50 8.62 -7.07
CA LEU A 14 -5.42 9.71 -7.33
C LEU A 14 -4.79 11.08 -7.13
N VAL A 15 -4.06 11.29 -6.02
CA VAL A 15 -3.42 12.59 -5.74
C VAL A 15 -2.28 12.87 -6.71
N GLN A 16 -1.49 11.84 -7.03
CA GLN A 16 -0.30 11.99 -7.86
C GLN A 16 -0.63 12.14 -9.35
N THR A 17 -1.55 11.30 -9.85
CA THR A 17 -1.80 11.11 -11.28
C THR A 17 -3.21 11.50 -11.74
N LEU A 18 -4.12 11.85 -10.81
CA LEU A 18 -5.55 12.05 -11.07
C LEU A 18 -6.26 10.82 -11.65
N TYR A 19 -5.62 9.66 -11.57
CA TYR A 19 -6.13 8.41 -12.12
C TYR A 19 -5.91 7.27 -11.12
N PHE A 20 -6.88 6.34 -11.09
CA PHE A 20 -6.67 5.02 -10.52
C PHE A 20 -7.20 3.97 -11.50
N PRO A 21 -6.48 2.86 -11.71
CA PRO A 21 -6.97 1.79 -12.56
C PRO A 21 -8.16 1.09 -11.91
N ARG A 22 -9.10 0.58 -12.72
CA ARG A 22 -10.23 -0.24 -12.25
C ARG A 22 -9.79 -1.65 -11.84
N SER A 23 -8.91 -1.73 -10.83
CA SER A 23 -8.37 -2.98 -10.28
C SER A 23 -8.16 -2.84 -8.77
N HIS A 24 -8.70 -3.79 -8.01
CA HIS A 24 -8.52 -3.89 -6.56
C HIS A 24 -7.34 -4.79 -6.16
N ASN A 25 -6.51 -5.19 -7.14
CA ASN A 25 -5.36 -6.05 -6.89
C ASN A 25 -4.22 -5.24 -6.25
N ILE A 26 -4.01 -5.42 -4.95
CA ILE A 26 -2.99 -4.67 -4.20
C ILE A 26 -1.55 -4.89 -4.70
N LYS A 27 -1.26 -6.02 -5.37
CA LYS A 27 0.07 -6.25 -5.98
C LYS A 27 0.27 -5.33 -7.20
N PHE A 28 -0.77 -5.18 -8.01
CA PHE A 28 -0.76 -4.29 -9.16
C PHE A 28 -0.72 -2.82 -8.72
N LEU A 29 -1.58 -2.44 -7.78
CA LEU A 29 -1.59 -1.08 -7.21
C LEU A 29 -0.25 -0.72 -6.58
N ARG A 30 0.37 -1.66 -5.85
CA ARG A 30 1.71 -1.49 -5.28
C ARG A 30 2.76 -1.23 -6.36
N SER A 31 2.77 -2.02 -7.43
CA SER A 31 3.75 -1.84 -8.52
C SER A 31 3.66 -0.45 -9.11
N LEU A 32 2.44 -0.03 -9.49
CA LEU A 32 2.21 1.31 -10.03
C LEU A 32 2.64 2.40 -9.06
N ALA A 33 2.31 2.24 -7.77
CA ALA A 33 2.66 3.24 -6.77
C ALA A 33 4.18 3.34 -6.52
N GLU A 34 4.87 2.20 -6.44
CA GLU A 34 6.33 2.15 -6.26
C GLU A 34 7.09 2.65 -7.51
N ASP A 35 6.53 2.46 -8.72
CA ASP A 35 7.08 2.99 -9.97
C ASP A 35 6.96 4.53 -10.04
N GLU A 36 5.85 5.09 -9.56
CA GLU A 36 5.63 6.55 -9.50
C GLU A 36 6.36 7.24 -8.33
N GLU A 37 6.46 6.58 -7.17
CA GLU A 37 7.11 7.13 -5.97
C GLU A 37 7.98 6.04 -5.28
N PRO A 38 9.29 6.01 -5.59
CA PRO A 38 10.21 5.02 -5.05
C PRO A 38 10.32 5.00 -3.52
N ARG A 39 9.98 6.10 -2.82
CA ARG A 39 9.97 6.11 -1.34
C ARG A 39 9.00 5.07 -0.76
N LEU A 40 7.93 4.72 -1.49
CA LEU A 40 6.95 3.71 -1.06
C LEU A 40 7.52 2.29 -0.99
N ILE A 41 8.64 2.01 -1.68
CA ILE A 41 9.33 0.71 -1.61
C ILE A 41 9.74 0.38 -0.17
N ASN A 42 10.09 1.40 0.62
CA ASN A 42 10.57 1.25 1.99
C ASN A 42 9.48 0.77 2.97
N ALA A 43 8.20 0.86 2.60
CA ALA A 43 7.10 0.37 3.43
C ALA A 43 7.13 -1.16 3.59
N TRP A 44 7.69 -1.87 2.61
CA TRP A 44 7.70 -3.33 2.56
C TRP A 44 9.13 -3.87 2.53
N PRO A 45 9.66 -4.33 3.69
CA PRO A 45 10.96 -4.98 3.74
C PRO A 45 11.06 -6.15 2.75
N ARG A 46 12.24 -6.33 2.15
CA ARG A 46 12.50 -7.41 1.17
C ARG A 46 13.72 -8.26 1.54
N ALA A 47 14.28 -8.06 2.72
CA ALA A 47 15.54 -8.67 3.16
C ALA A 47 15.40 -10.20 3.32
N THR A 48 14.32 -10.65 3.97
CA THR A 48 14.11 -12.06 4.24
C THR A 48 13.01 -12.68 3.37
N ARG A 49 13.00 -14.01 3.28
CA ARG A 49 11.89 -14.75 2.66
C ARG A 49 10.57 -14.48 3.38
N LEU A 50 10.62 -14.33 4.71
CA LEU A 50 9.46 -14.05 5.56
C LEU A 50 8.87 -12.67 5.23
N ASP A 51 9.71 -11.66 5.02
CA ASP A 51 9.23 -10.31 4.65
C ASP A 51 8.48 -10.33 3.32
N ARG A 52 8.99 -11.11 2.36
CA ARG A 52 8.34 -11.29 1.06
C ARG A 52 7.01 -12.05 1.18
N SER A 53 6.92 -13.05 2.06
CA SER A 53 5.68 -13.83 2.23
C SER A 53 4.57 -13.04 2.92
N ARG A 54 4.90 -12.08 3.80
CA ARG A 54 3.90 -11.26 4.52
C ARG A 54 2.99 -10.46 3.58
N PHE A 55 3.55 -9.88 2.52
CA PHE A 55 2.73 -9.20 1.51
C PHE A 55 1.80 -10.17 0.76
N GLU A 56 2.27 -11.38 0.45
CA GLU A 56 1.44 -12.40 -0.20
C GLU A 56 0.35 -12.93 0.73
N GLN A 57 0.62 -13.10 2.03
CA GLN A 57 -0.39 -13.42 3.05
C GLN A 57 -1.47 -12.34 3.13
N LEU A 58 -1.06 -11.07 3.13
CA LEU A 58 -1.98 -9.94 3.10
C LEU A 58 -2.87 -9.95 1.85
N LYS A 59 -2.29 -10.21 0.67
CA LYS A 59 -3.03 -10.30 -0.60
C LYS A 59 -4.08 -11.41 -0.58
N ARG A 60 -3.70 -12.61 -0.12
CA ARG A 60 -4.59 -13.77 -0.01
C ARG A 60 -5.75 -13.52 0.97
N ALA A 61 -5.50 -12.75 2.04
CA ALA A 61 -6.47 -12.44 3.08
C ALA A 61 -7.79 -11.87 2.54
N TYR A 62 -7.77 -11.13 1.43
CA TYR A 62 -8.98 -10.50 0.88
C TYR A 62 -10.09 -11.50 0.55
N VAL A 63 -9.72 -12.64 -0.03
CA VAL A 63 -10.66 -13.70 -0.41
C VAL A 63 -10.64 -14.81 0.63
N GLU A 64 -9.45 -15.30 0.98
CA GLU A 64 -9.33 -16.54 1.73
C GLU A 64 -9.73 -16.38 3.20
N ALA A 65 -9.50 -15.23 3.84
CA ALA A 65 -9.87 -15.06 5.25
C ALA A 65 -11.39 -15.13 5.50
N ARG A 66 -12.21 -14.99 4.44
CA ARG A 66 -13.68 -15.07 4.52
C ARG A 66 -14.24 -16.43 4.09
N TYR A 67 -13.55 -17.11 3.19
CA TYR A 67 -14.10 -18.27 2.48
C TYR A 67 -13.26 -19.54 2.60
N SER A 68 -12.04 -19.47 3.14
CA SER A 68 -11.14 -20.61 3.27
C SER A 68 -10.96 -21.02 4.72
N ALA A 69 -11.30 -22.27 5.02
CA ALA A 69 -11.02 -22.88 6.33
C ALA A 69 -9.52 -23.13 6.57
N THR A 70 -8.69 -23.05 5.52
CA THR A 70 -7.23 -23.30 5.61
C THR A 70 -6.40 -22.02 5.69
N TYR A 71 -7.05 -20.85 5.60
CA TYR A 71 -6.35 -19.58 5.78
C TYR A 71 -5.95 -19.42 7.24
N SER A 72 -4.65 -19.31 7.48
CA SER A 72 -4.08 -19.03 8.80
C SER A 72 -2.98 -17.99 8.68
N ILE A 73 -2.92 -17.13 9.69
CA ILE A 73 -1.90 -16.10 9.85
C ILE A 73 -1.53 -16.04 11.33
N THR A 74 -0.23 -15.91 11.62
CA THR A 74 0.26 -15.79 13.00
C THR A 74 0.05 -14.37 13.51
N ALA A 75 -0.02 -14.18 14.83
CA ALA A 75 -0.08 -12.85 15.43
C ALA A 75 1.17 -12.03 15.05
N ASP A 76 2.36 -12.61 15.11
CA ASP A 76 3.62 -11.95 14.74
C ASP A 76 3.64 -11.47 13.28
N ASP A 77 3.11 -12.27 12.33
CA ASP A 77 2.98 -11.84 10.94
C ASP A 77 1.94 -10.73 10.78
N LEU A 78 0.83 -10.81 11.52
CA LEU A 78 -0.21 -9.78 11.50
C LEU A 78 0.33 -8.43 12.00
N ASP A 79 1.08 -8.44 13.10
CA ASP A 79 1.72 -7.24 13.67
C ASP A 79 2.78 -6.67 12.73
N ALA A 80 3.62 -7.53 12.14
CA ALA A 80 4.59 -7.09 11.14
C ALA A 80 3.94 -6.46 9.90
N ILE A 81 2.80 -6.99 9.46
CA ILE A 81 2.01 -6.40 8.37
C ILE A 81 1.40 -5.06 8.81
N ALA A 82 0.91 -4.94 10.03
CA ALA A 82 0.37 -3.69 10.55
C ALA A 82 1.44 -2.59 10.55
N VAL A 83 2.65 -2.87 11.05
CA VAL A 83 3.80 -1.95 11.03
C VAL A 83 4.17 -1.53 9.61
N ALA A 84 4.15 -2.47 8.64
CA ALA A 84 4.40 -2.13 7.24
C ALA A 84 3.34 -1.18 6.67
N ILE A 85 2.07 -1.36 7.05
CA ILE A 85 0.97 -0.51 6.62
C ILE A 85 1.03 0.87 7.27
N GLU A 86 1.48 0.98 8.52
CA GLU A 86 1.71 2.27 9.18
C GLU A 86 2.80 3.06 8.45
N ARG A 87 3.92 2.42 8.11
CA ARG A 87 4.99 3.03 7.29
C ARG A 87 4.48 3.47 5.93
N LEU A 88 3.67 2.64 5.28
CA LEU A 88 3.01 2.99 4.02
C LEU A 88 2.13 4.23 4.19
N SER A 89 1.31 4.26 5.25
CA SER A 89 0.40 5.36 5.53
C SER A 89 1.13 6.68 5.77
N GLU A 90 2.20 6.66 6.54
CA GLU A 90 3.03 7.84 6.79
C GLU A 90 3.67 8.37 5.51
N CYS A 91 4.24 7.47 4.70
CA CYS A 91 4.85 7.85 3.43
C CYS A 91 3.81 8.41 2.45
N VAL A 92 2.67 7.73 2.27
CA VAL A 92 1.56 8.20 1.41
C VAL A 92 1.09 9.59 1.86
N ARG A 93 0.93 9.81 3.17
CA ARG A 93 0.52 11.12 3.71
C ARG A 93 1.52 12.21 3.31
N LEU A 94 2.82 11.98 3.57
CA LEU A 94 3.88 12.93 3.24
C LEU A 94 3.88 13.31 1.75
N VAL A 95 3.91 12.32 0.87
CA VAL A 95 4.02 12.58 -0.57
C VAL A 95 2.76 13.22 -1.15
N CYS A 96 1.58 12.89 -0.61
CA CYS A 96 0.33 13.55 -0.98
C CYS A 96 0.31 15.02 -0.53
N GLU A 97 0.77 15.33 0.68
CA GLU A 97 0.87 16.71 1.18
C GLU A 97 1.85 17.55 0.34
N GLU A 98 3.01 16.99 -0.03
CA GLU A 98 3.98 17.61 -0.94
C GLU A 98 3.34 17.92 -2.31
N ARG A 99 2.62 16.95 -2.88
CA ARG A 99 1.93 17.11 -4.17
C ARG A 99 0.84 18.18 -4.11
N LEU A 100 0.00 18.15 -3.08
CA LEU A 100 -1.07 19.13 -2.90
C LEU A 100 -0.51 20.55 -2.71
N THR A 101 0.59 20.69 -1.96
CA THR A 101 1.27 21.99 -1.80
C THR A 101 1.80 22.52 -3.13
N THR A 102 2.39 21.64 -3.95
CA THR A 102 2.86 21.98 -5.28
C THR A 102 1.72 22.44 -6.19
N LEU A 103 0.61 21.71 -6.20
CA LEU A 103 -0.57 22.05 -7.00
C LEU A 103 -1.20 23.39 -6.57
N ARG A 104 -1.28 23.67 -5.26
CA ARG A 104 -1.79 24.96 -4.75
C ARG A 104 -0.94 26.13 -5.23
N ARG A 105 0.39 26.03 -5.11
CA ARG A 105 1.32 27.07 -5.58
C ARG A 105 1.18 27.30 -7.08
N ALA A 106 1.01 26.25 -7.87
CA ALA A 106 0.83 26.38 -9.31
C ALA A 106 -0.50 27.04 -9.72
N ALA A 107 -1.54 26.99 -8.87
CA ALA A 107 -2.83 27.60 -9.11
C ALA A 107 -2.92 29.07 -8.64
N GLU A 108 -1.98 29.52 -7.81
CA GLU A 108 -1.86 30.91 -7.33
C GLU A 108 -1.04 31.80 -8.28
N ILE A 109 -0.47 31.22 -9.33
CA ILE A 109 0.30 31.89 -10.40
C ILE A 109 -0.60 32.08 -11.62
#